data_AF-A0A9X3FYV3-F1
#
_entry.id   AF-A0A9X3FYV3-F1
#
_cell.length_a   1.000
_cell.length_b   1.000
_cell.length_c   1.000
_cell.angle_alpha   90.00
_cell.angle_beta   90.00
_cell.angle_gamma   90.00
#
_symmetry.space_group_name_H-M   'P 1'
#
loop_
_entity.id
_entity.type
_entity.pdbx_description
1 polymer ?
#
loop_
_entity_poly.entity_id
_entity_poly.type
_entity_poly.pdbx_seq_one_letter_code
_entity_poly.pdbx_strand_id
1 'polypeptide(L)' 'MDGCRALHVDGQDFTVTHRRGEPGVYDFDWLSGPHTPAYGFTTARSDGAAMSEAEMRAAIVGFLSQIYPETGYID' A
#
# COMPACT_ATOMS: atom_id res chain seq x y z
N MET A 1 7.34 -3.84 18.24
CA MET A 1 7.40 -2.84 17.16
C MET A 1 6.29 -3.23 16.22
N ASP A 2 5.11 -2.73 16.55
CA ASP A 2 3.83 -3.08 15.95
C ASP A 2 3.91 -2.95 14.44
N GLY A 3 3.57 -4.02 13.72
CA GLY A 3 3.83 -4.20 12.29
C GLY A 3 3.00 -3.32 11.37
N CYS A 4 2.43 -2.24 11.87
CA CYS A 4 1.50 -1.35 11.18
C CYS A 4 2.09 0.06 11.13
N ARG A 5 2.04 0.69 9.96
CA ARG A 5 2.72 1.95 9.69
C ARG A 5 1.87 2.88 8.82
N ALA A 6 1.73 4.13 9.23
CA ALA A 6 1.14 5.17 8.38
C ALA A 6 2.14 5.74 7.37
N LEU A 7 1.71 5.96 6.12
CA LEU A 7 2.46 6.63 5.07
C LEU A 7 1.56 7.66 4.35
N HIS A 8 2.14 8.81 4.01
CA HIS A 8 1.51 9.83 3.17
C HIS A 8 2.31 9.97 1.88
N VAL A 9 1.67 9.73 0.73
CA VAL A 9 2.30 9.69 -0.60
C VAL A 9 1.39 10.39 -1.59
N ASP A 10 1.90 11.40 -2.30
CA ASP A 10 1.15 12.16 -3.32
C ASP A 10 -0.23 12.67 -2.87
N GLY A 11 -0.32 13.14 -1.61
CA GLY A 11 -1.57 13.63 -1.03
C GLY A 11 -2.51 12.53 -0.54
N GLN A 12 -2.10 11.26 -0.61
CA GLN A 12 -2.90 10.10 -0.22
C GLN A 12 -2.36 9.45 1.05
N ASP A 13 -3.28 9.04 1.93
CA ASP A 13 -2.98 8.40 3.20
C ASP A 13 -3.15 6.89 3.12
N PHE A 14 -2.11 6.17 3.55
CA PHE A 14 -2.07 4.71 3.58
C PHE A 14 -1.68 4.20 4.95
N THR A 15 -2.26 3.05 5.32
CA THR A 15 -1.76 2.21 6.40
C THR A 15 -1.12 0.97 5.81
N VAL A 16 0.14 0.73 6.15
CA VAL A 16 0.93 -0.42 5.68
C VAL A 16 1.12 -1.39 6.83
N THR A 17 0.64 -2.61 6.67
CA THR A 17 0.70 -3.65 7.68
C THR A 17 1.52 -4.82 7.20
N HIS A 18 2.61 -5.14 7.88
CA HIS A 18 3.35 -6.38 7.70
C HIS A 18 2.50 -7.55 8.21
N ARG A 19 2.22 -8.54 7.35
CA ARG A 19 1.41 -9.70 7.72
C ARG A 19 2.16 -10.59 8.69
N ARG A 20 1.54 -10.79 9.86
CA ARG A 20 2.10 -11.66 10.89
C ARG A 20 2.12 -13.11 10.39
N GLY A 21 3.30 -13.72 10.35
CA GLY A 21 3.48 -15.11 9.92
C GLY A 21 3.79 -15.26 8.43
N GLU A 22 3.79 -14.17 7.67
CA GLU A 22 4.12 -14.15 6.24
C GLU A 22 5.24 -13.12 5.99
N PRO A 23 6.52 -13.48 6.22
CA PRO A 23 7.64 -12.57 6.05
C PRO A 23 7.70 -11.98 4.64
N GLY A 24 7.85 -10.66 4.56
CA GLY A 24 7.92 -9.94 3.28
C GLY A 24 6.56 -9.67 2.64
N VAL A 25 5.44 -10.02 3.29
CA VAL A 25 4.09 -9.71 2.82
C VAL A 25 3.54 -8.50 3.57
N TYR A 26 3.05 -7.52 2.81
CA TYR A 26 2.55 -6.26 3.32
C TYR A 26 1.19 -5.95 2.69
N ASP A 27 0.22 -5.60 3.53
CA ASP A 27 -1.05 -5.01 3.12
C ASP A 27 -0.96 -3.49 3.17
N PHE A 28 -1.53 -2.83 2.17
CA PHE A 28 -1.59 -1.38 2.02
C PHE A 28 -3.05 -0.97 1.96
N ASP A 29 -3.58 -0.41 3.06
CA ASP A 29 -4.94 0.10 3.15
C ASP A 29 -4.97 1.59 2.78
N TRP A 30 -5.72 1.96 1.74
CA TRP A 30 -5.83 3.33 1.24
C TRP A 30 -6.95 4.10 1.95
N LEU A 31 -6.60 4.88 2.96
CA LEU A 31 -7.55 5.54 3.86
C LEU A 31 -8.22 6.77 3.24
N SER A 32 -7.50 7.52 2.40
CA SER A 32 -8.00 8.73 1.74
C SER A 32 -8.61 8.48 0.35
N GLY A 33 -8.75 7.21 -0.05
CA GLY A 33 -9.25 6.83 -1.36
C GLY A 33 -10.72 7.28 -1.57
N PRO A 34 -11.14 7.45 -2.84
CA PRO A 34 -12.46 8.00 -3.15
C PRO A 34 -13.64 7.07 -2.81
N HIS A 35 -13.39 5.83 -2.39
CA HIS A 35 -14.41 4.80 -2.19
C HIS A 35 -14.58 4.38 -0.74
N THR A 36 -15.80 4.00 -0.38
CA THR A 36 -16.15 3.41 0.92
C THR A 36 -16.86 2.07 0.70
N PRO A 37 -16.32 0.93 1.17
CA PRO A 37 -15.11 0.80 2.00
C PRO A 37 -13.82 1.12 1.22
N ALA A 38 -12.81 1.57 1.96
CA ALA A 38 -11.49 1.90 1.46
C ALA A 38 -10.86 0.73 0.68
N TYR A 39 -10.24 1.03 -0.46
CA TYR A 39 -9.46 0.05 -1.21
C TYR A 39 -8.08 -0.17 -0.61
N GLY A 40 -7.41 -1.21 -1.08
CA GLY A 40 -6.03 -1.50 -0.72
C GLY A 40 -5.42 -2.49 -1.68
N PHE A 41 -4.15 -2.82 -1.45
CA PHE A 41 -3.45 -3.86 -2.20
C PHE A 41 -2.45 -4.59 -1.30
N THR A 42 -2.07 -5.81 -1.70
CA THR A 42 -1.06 -6.60 -1.01
C THR A 42 0.16 -6.75 -1.90
N THR A 43 1.35 -6.60 -1.33
CA THR A 43 2.61 -6.93 -2.01
C THR A 43 3.34 -8.01 -1.24
N ALA A 44 4.02 -8.90 -1.96
CA ALA A 44 4.90 -9.90 -1.39
C ALA A 44 6.29 -9.78 -2.01
N ARG A 45 7.32 -9.75 -1.17
CA ARG A 45 8.70 -9.91 -1.63
C ARG A 45 9.05 -11.39 -1.76
N SER A 46 9.50 -11.79 -2.94
CA SER A 46 9.86 -13.19 -3.21
C SER A 46 11.05 -13.70 -2.39
N ASP A 47 11.92 -12.80 -1.93
CA ASP A 47 13.06 -13.11 -1.06
C ASP A 47 12.68 -13.17 0.44
N GLY A 48 11.41 -12.89 0.78
CA GLY A 48 10.93 -12.83 2.16
C GLY A 48 11.57 -11.71 3.01
N ALA A 49 12.36 -10.83 2.40
CA ALA A 49 12.99 -9.74 3.11
C ALA A 49 11.96 -8.71 3.56
N ALA A 50 12.30 -7.90 4.56
CA ALA A 50 11.47 -6.76 4.92
C ALA A 50 11.55 -5.69 3.84
N MET A 51 10.42 -5.07 3.49
CA MET A 51 10.42 -3.89 2.62
C MET A 51 10.98 -2.68 3.37
N SER A 52 11.80 -1.92 2.67
CA SER A 52 12.21 -0.59 3.08
C SER A 52 11.06 0.40 2.87
N GLU A 53 11.06 1.51 3.60
CA GLU A 53 10.07 2.58 3.38
C GLU A 53 10.03 3.08 1.93
N ALA A 54 11.20 3.27 1.31
CA ALA A 54 11.29 3.75 -0.06
C ALA A 54 10.59 2.78 -1.04
N GLU A 55 10.69 1.48 -0.78
CA GLU A 55 10.04 0.44 -1.58
C GLU A 55 8.52 0.45 -1.34
N MET A 56 8.07 0.66 -0.10
CA MET A 56 6.64 0.83 0.21
C MET A 56 6.05 2.04 -0.52
N ARG A 57 6.76 3.18 -0.48
CA ARG A 57 6.35 4.40 -1.19
C ARG A 57 6.31 4.19 -2.70
N ALA A 58 7.31 3.51 -3.27
CA ALA A 58 7.33 3.20 -4.69
C ALA A 58 6.16 2.28 -5.10
N ALA A 59 5.80 1.30 -4.27
CA ALA A 59 4.63 0.45 -4.50
C ALA A 59 3.33 1.27 -4.49
N ILE A 60 3.18 2.21 -3.55
CA ILE A 60 2.02 3.13 -3.50
C ILE A 60 1.95 4.00 -4.76
N VAL A 61 3.06 4.61 -5.19
CA VAL A 61 3.08 5.41 -6.44
C VAL A 61 2.69 4.56 -7.66
N GLY A 62 3.17 3.31 -7.73
CA GLY A 62 2.82 2.38 -8.80
C GLY A 62 1.34 2.00 -8.80
N PHE A 63 0.75 1.81 -7.61
CA PHE A 63 -0.69 1.60 -7.44
C PHE A 63 -1.51 2.82 -7.87
N LEU A 64 -1.15 4.02 -7.41
CA LEU A 64 -1.83 5.27 -7.77
C LEU A 64 -1.73 5.59 -9.28
N SER A 65 -0.62 5.23 -9.93
CA SER A 65 -0.45 5.42 -11.37
C SER A 65 -1.35 4.53 -12.23
N GLN A 66 -1.87 3.43 -11.68
CA GLN A 66 -2.85 2.57 -12.35
C GLN A 66 -4.27 3.09 -12.19
N ILE A 67 -4.50 4.03 -11.27
CA ILE A 67 -5.83 4.56 -10.99
C ILE A 67 -6.11 5.70 -11.95
N TYR A 68 -7.16 5.56 -12.77
CA TYR A 68 -7.63 6.64 -13.60
C TYR A 68 -8.14 7.78 -12.72
N PRO A 69 -7.60 9.01 -12.82
CA PRO A 69 -7.97 10.12 -11.95
C PRO A 69 -9.44 10.55 -12.11
N GLU A 70 -10.03 10.20 -13.26
CA GLU A 70 -11.40 10.53 -13.65
C GLU A 70 -12.45 9.54 -13.11
N THR A 71 -12.08 8.29 -12.81
CA THR A 71 -13.04 7.25 -12.36
C THR A 71 -12.68 6.65 -11.01
N GLY A 72 -11.41 6.72 -10.59
CA GLY A 72 -10.91 6.05 -9.39
C GLY A 72 -10.73 4.53 -9.53
N TYR A 73 -10.75 3.98 -10.75
CA TYR A 73 -10.58 2.54 -11.03
C TYR A 73 -9.18 2.21 -11.56
N ILE A 74 -8.75 0.97 -11.29
CA ILE A 74 -7.60 0.30 -11.92
C ILE A 74 -8.11 -0.46 -13.14
N ASP A 75 -7.43 -0.35 -14.29
CA ASP A 75 -7.67 -1.18 -15.49
C ASP A 75 -7.26 -2.63 -15.28
#